data_AF-A0A7J8BGB2-F1
#
_entry.id   AF-A0A7J8BGB2-F1
#
_cell.length_a   1.000
_cell.length_b   1.000
_cell.length_c   1.000
_cell.angle_alpha   90.00
_cell.angle_beta   90.00
_cell.angle_gamma   90.00
#
_symmetry.space_group_name_H-M   'P 1'
#
loop_
_entity.id
_entity.type
_entity.pdbx_description
1 polymer ?
#
loop_
_entity_poly.entity_id
_entity_poly.type
_entity_poly.pdbx_seq_one_letter_code
_entity_poly.pdbx_strand_id
1 'polypeptide(L)'
;MLARALVLCAALALSSAVNPCCSNPCQNRGICMSVGFDQYTCDCTRTGFYGENCSTPEFLTRIKLFLKPTPNTVHYILTHFKGVWNIVNNIPFLRNAIMKYVLTSRSDLIDSPPTYNAHYGYKSWEAFSNLSYYTRVLPPVADDCPTAMGVKGKKELPASEVIVEKFLLRRKFIPDPQGTNLMFAFFAQHFTHQFFKTDHKRGPAFTKGLGHGVDLNHIYGETLDRQHKLRLFKDGKLKYQVCAI
;
A
#
# COMPACT_ATOMS: atom_id res chain seq x y z
N MET A 1 -11.45 -52.35 15.09
CA MET A 1 -11.28 -51.49 13.89
C MET A 1 -11.87 -50.09 14.11
N LEU A 2 -13.07 -49.95 14.68
CA LEU A 2 -13.67 -48.63 15.01
C LEU A 2 -12.82 -47.75 15.96
N ALA A 3 -12.20 -48.33 16.99
CA ALA A 3 -11.38 -47.55 17.94
C ALA A 3 -10.12 -46.92 17.29
N ARG A 4 -9.49 -47.61 16.33
CA ARG A 4 -8.37 -47.04 15.55
C ARG A 4 -8.83 -45.93 14.60
N ALA A 5 -10.01 -46.07 13.99
CA ALA A 5 -10.60 -45.04 13.14
C ALA A 5 -11.01 -43.79 13.94
N LEU A 6 -11.54 -43.96 15.16
CA LEU A 6 -11.86 -42.88 16.10
C LEU A 6 -10.62 -42.15 16.62
N VAL A 7 -9.53 -42.87 16.92
CA VAL A 7 -8.25 -42.26 17.31
C VAL A 7 -7.57 -41.54 16.15
N LEU A 8 -7.66 -42.05 14.92
CA LEU A 8 -7.20 -41.35 13.71
C LEU A 8 -8.04 -40.11 13.40
N CYS A 9 -9.37 -40.17 13.55
CA CYS A 9 -10.25 -38.99 13.44
C CYS A 9 -10.00 -37.97 14.55
N ALA A 10 -9.74 -38.40 15.79
CA ALA A 10 -9.38 -37.51 16.89
C ALA A 10 -8.01 -36.87 16.67
N ALA A 11 -7.03 -37.61 16.16
CA ALA A 11 -5.71 -37.09 15.79
C ALA A 11 -5.79 -36.11 14.61
N LEU A 12 -6.68 -36.33 13.63
CA LEU A 12 -6.95 -35.41 12.52
C LEU A 12 -7.75 -34.17 12.96
N ALA A 13 -8.57 -34.27 14.02
CA ALA A 13 -9.30 -33.14 14.59
C ALA A 13 -8.43 -32.27 15.52
N LEU A 14 -7.27 -32.77 15.97
CA LEU A 14 -6.32 -32.08 16.84
C LEU A 14 -5.21 -31.33 16.08
N SER A 15 -5.20 -31.35 14.74
CA SER A 15 -4.09 -30.84 13.94
C SER A 15 -4.46 -29.71 12.98
N SER A 16 -5.41 -28.84 13.34
CA SER A 16 -5.50 -27.51 12.71
C SER A 16 -4.74 -26.52 13.58
N ALA A 17 -3.41 -26.65 13.63
CA ALA A 17 -2.54 -25.62 14.15
C ALA A 17 -2.80 -24.35 13.32
N VAL A 18 -3.58 -23.42 13.88
CA VAL A 18 -3.92 -22.17 13.21
C VAL A 18 -2.65 -21.34 13.17
N ASN A 19 -2.28 -20.87 11.98
CA ASN A 19 -1.09 -20.05 11.82
C ASN A 19 -1.08 -18.89 12.83
N PRO A 20 -0.09 -18.84 13.75
CA PRO A 20 -0.11 -17.89 14.85
C PRO A 20 -0.01 -16.43 14.37
N CYS A 21 0.51 -16.20 13.16
CA CYS A 21 0.57 -14.89 12.53
C CYS A 21 -0.80 -14.39 12.03
N CYS A 22 -1.85 -15.22 11.96
CA CYS A 22 -3.20 -14.79 11.58
C CYS A 22 -3.79 -13.72 12.50
N SER A 23 -3.32 -13.65 13.75
CA SER A 23 -3.74 -12.63 14.70
C SER A 23 -3.06 -11.26 14.48
N ASN A 24 -2.06 -11.19 13.58
CA ASN A 24 -1.16 -10.05 13.39
C ASN A 24 -0.57 -9.55 14.72
N PRO A 25 0.17 -10.40 15.47
CA PRO A 25 0.60 -10.08 16.83
C PRO A 25 1.70 -8.99 16.87
N CYS A 26 2.60 -8.98 15.87
CA CYS A 26 3.73 -8.06 15.82
C CYS A 26 3.29 -6.63 15.53
N GLN A 27 3.60 -5.71 16.45
CA GLN A 27 3.26 -4.29 16.35
C GLN A 27 4.41 -3.48 15.72
N ASN A 28 4.16 -2.20 15.44
CA ASN A 28 5.19 -1.22 15.06
C ASN A 28 6.11 -1.63 13.91
N ARG A 29 5.56 -2.30 12.87
CA ARG A 29 6.28 -2.84 11.71
C ARG A 29 7.18 -4.05 12.01
N GLY A 30 7.00 -4.71 13.15
CA GLY A 30 7.61 -6.01 13.40
C GLY A 30 7.13 -7.07 12.40
N ILE A 31 8.02 -7.97 11.99
CA ILE A 31 7.72 -9.02 11.02
C ILE A 31 7.38 -10.31 11.76
N CYS A 32 6.19 -10.86 11.52
CA CYS A 32 5.78 -12.13 12.11
C CYS A 32 6.37 -13.32 11.35
N MET A 33 6.98 -14.25 12.07
CA MET A 33 7.48 -15.52 11.54
C MET A 33 6.93 -16.66 12.39
N SER A 34 6.31 -17.65 11.75
CA SER A 34 5.90 -18.88 12.42
C SER A 34 7.12 -19.75 12.74
N VAL A 35 7.21 -20.24 13.97
CA VAL A 35 8.24 -21.16 14.45
C VAL A 35 7.55 -22.45 14.90
N GLY A 36 7.73 -23.55 14.18
CA GLY A 36 6.96 -24.77 14.41
C GLY A 36 5.48 -24.62 14.02
N PHE A 37 4.61 -25.35 14.70
CA PHE A 37 3.18 -25.42 14.35
C PHE A 37 2.34 -24.31 15.02
N ASP A 38 2.57 -24.02 16.30
CA ASP A 38 1.70 -23.13 17.10
C ASP A 38 2.43 -21.91 17.71
N GLN A 39 3.72 -21.72 17.41
CA GLN A 39 4.51 -20.61 17.98
C GLN A 39 4.90 -19.62 16.89
N TYR A 40 5.12 -18.37 17.30
CA TYR A 40 5.61 -17.31 16.43
C TYR A 40 6.72 -16.53 17.12
N THR A 41 7.51 -15.86 16.30
CA THR A 41 8.51 -14.89 16.74
C THR A 41 8.35 -13.62 15.91
N CYS A 42 8.41 -12.47 16.56
CA CYS A 42 8.46 -11.18 15.89
C CYS A 42 9.91 -10.71 15.69
N ASP A 43 10.29 -10.43 14.45
CA ASP A 43 11.52 -9.70 14.16
C ASP A 43 11.26 -8.20 14.35
N CYS A 44 11.78 -7.65 15.46
CA CYS A 44 11.66 -6.23 15.81
C CYS A 44 12.85 -5.39 15.30
N THR A 45 13.71 -5.93 14.43
CA THR A 45 14.94 -5.25 13.97
C THR A 45 14.65 -3.86 13.41
N ARG A 46 15.32 -2.84 13.95
CA ARG A 46 15.20 -1.43 13.53
C ARG A 46 13.79 -0.83 13.61
N THR A 47 12.88 -1.45 14.37
CA THR A 47 11.58 -0.83 14.70
C THR A 47 11.71 0.24 15.78
N GLY A 48 12.76 0.18 16.61
CA GLY A 48 12.91 0.99 17.82
C GLY A 48 12.09 0.48 19.00
N PHE A 49 11.58 -0.75 18.90
CA PHE A 49 10.84 -1.47 19.92
C PHE A 49 11.42 -2.88 20.11
N TYR A 50 11.15 -3.47 21.27
CA TYR A 50 11.52 -4.84 21.63
C TYR A 50 10.38 -5.55 22.38
N GLY A 51 10.64 -6.79 22.80
CA GLY A 51 9.67 -7.68 23.43
C GLY A 51 8.99 -8.62 22.43
N GLU A 52 8.18 -9.54 22.92
CA GLU A 52 7.56 -10.61 22.13
C GLU A 52 6.77 -10.09 20.92
N ASN A 53 6.06 -8.97 21.08
CA ASN A 53 5.20 -8.36 20.05
C ASN A 53 5.72 -7.02 19.52
N CYS A 54 7.00 -6.67 19.75
CA CYS A 54 7.56 -5.36 19.41
C CYS A 54 6.76 -4.16 19.97
N SER A 55 6.27 -4.28 21.21
CA SER A 55 5.41 -3.29 21.85
C SER A 55 6.14 -2.39 22.85
N THR A 56 7.30 -2.81 23.35
CA THR A 56 8.05 -2.05 24.37
C THR A 56 9.03 -1.10 23.69
N PRO A 57 8.89 0.23 23.84
CA PRO A 57 9.76 1.19 23.16
C PRO A 57 11.14 1.29 23.81
N GLU A 58 12.16 1.51 22.97
CA GLU A 58 13.46 1.99 23.43
C GLU A 58 13.36 3.43 23.98
N PHE A 59 14.37 3.87 24.74
CA PHE A 59 14.37 5.20 25.37
C PHE A 59 14.20 6.35 24.34
N LEU A 60 14.96 6.34 23.25
CA LEU A 60 14.85 7.36 22.21
C LEU A 60 13.50 7.31 21.48
N THR A 61 12.98 6.12 21.23
CA THR A 61 11.64 5.94 20.63
C THR A 61 10.56 6.50 21.53
N ARG A 62 10.66 6.29 22.85
CA ARG A 62 9.74 6.86 23.84
C ARG A 62 9.73 8.40 23.80
N ILE A 63 10.90 9.03 23.71
CA ILE A 63 11.01 10.49 23.57
C ILE A 63 10.39 10.96 22.24
N LYS A 64 10.71 10.30 21.13
CA LYS A 64 10.15 10.63 19.81
C LYS A 64 8.63 10.55 19.80
N LEU A 65 8.05 9.50 20.38
CA LEU A 65 6.61 9.32 20.47
C LEU A 65 5.95 10.39 21.34
N PHE A 66 6.59 10.78 22.44
CA PHE A 66 6.08 11.84 23.32
C PHE A 66 6.05 13.21 22.64
N LEU A 67 7.09 13.54 21.85
CA LEU A 67 7.20 14.82 21.15
C LEU A 67 6.46 14.86 19.81
N LYS A 68 6.12 13.71 19.22
CA LYS A 68 5.50 13.65 17.89
C LYS A 68 4.06 14.18 17.94
N PRO A 69 3.74 15.30 17.26
CA PRO A 69 2.37 15.81 17.22
C PRO A 69 1.45 14.86 16.44
N THR A 70 0.15 14.91 16.74
CA THR A 70 -0.84 14.11 16.01
C THR A 70 -0.97 14.61 14.56
N PRO A 71 -1.38 13.74 13.61
CA PRO A 71 -1.62 14.17 12.23
C PRO A 71 -2.60 15.34 12.11
N ASN A 72 -3.62 15.38 12.97
CA ASN A 72 -4.60 16.47 13.01
C ASN A 72 -3.98 17.79 13.48
N THR A 73 -3.10 17.74 14.49
CA THR A 73 -2.34 18.92 14.95
C THR A 73 -1.43 19.45 13.84
N VAL A 74 -0.72 18.57 13.13
CA VAL A 74 0.12 18.96 11.99
C VAL A 74 -0.72 19.58 10.88
N HIS A 75 -1.86 18.96 10.53
CA HIS A 75 -2.78 19.49 9.52
C HIS A 75 -3.31 20.88 9.91
N TYR A 76 -3.70 21.06 11.18
CA TYR A 76 -4.16 22.34 11.70
C TYR A 76 -3.09 23.43 11.53
N ILE A 77 -1.85 23.15 11.96
CA ILE A 77 -0.73 24.09 11.82
C ILE A 77 -0.48 24.45 10.35
N LEU A 78 -0.53 23.48 9.44
CA LEU A 78 -0.31 23.69 8.00
C LEU A 78 -1.42 24.52 7.33
N THR A 79 -2.64 24.56 7.88
CA THR A 79 -3.81 25.18 7.23
C THR A 79 -4.25 26.51 7.83
N HIS A 80 -3.91 26.81 9.09
CA HIS A 80 -4.48 27.98 9.79
C HIS A 80 -3.59 29.24 9.80
N PHE A 81 -2.26 29.10 9.88
CA PHE A 81 -1.35 30.23 10.13
C PHE A 81 -0.79 30.88 8.85
N LYS A 82 -1.67 31.36 7.95
CA LYS A 82 -1.25 31.88 6.62
C LYS A 82 -0.18 32.96 6.66
N GLY A 83 -0.26 33.91 7.60
CA GLY A 83 0.73 34.99 7.74
C GLY A 83 2.14 34.48 8.06
N VAL A 84 2.23 33.51 8.99
CA VAL A 84 3.49 32.85 9.34
C VAL A 84 4.01 32.05 8.14
N TRP A 85 3.15 31.30 7.46
CA TRP A 85 3.55 30.53 6.27
C TRP A 85 4.02 31.41 5.12
N ASN A 86 3.47 32.60 4.92
CA ASN A 86 3.97 33.55 3.92
C ASN A 86 5.42 33.95 4.22
N ILE A 87 5.76 34.22 5.48
CA ILE A 87 7.14 34.54 5.90
C ILE A 87 8.05 33.33 5.66
N VAL A 88 7.64 32.14 6.12
CA VAL A 88 8.39 30.89 5.97
C VAL A 88 8.64 30.55 4.49
N ASN A 89 7.63 30.74 3.63
CA ASN A 89 7.73 30.44 2.20
C ASN A 89 8.66 31.40 1.45
N ASN A 90 8.79 32.64 1.93
CA ASN A 90 9.70 33.65 1.37
C ASN A 90 11.16 33.45 1.79
N ILE A 91 11.43 32.62 2.80
CA ILE A 91 12.79 32.29 3.26
C ILE A 91 13.17 30.91 2.67
N PRO A 92 13.99 30.84 1.61
CA PRO A 92 14.27 29.58 0.90
C PRO A 92 14.85 28.49 1.81
N PHE A 93 15.71 28.87 2.75
CA PHE A 93 16.30 27.95 3.73
C PHE A 93 15.22 27.22 4.55
N LEU A 94 14.25 27.95 5.12
CA LEU A 94 13.19 27.37 5.95
C LEU A 94 12.23 26.53 5.12
N ARG A 95 11.78 27.06 3.98
CA ARG A 95 10.91 26.34 3.03
C ARG A 95 11.56 25.01 2.62
N ASN A 96 12.84 25.04 2.24
CA ASN A 96 13.55 23.84 1.79
C ASN A 96 13.80 22.86 2.94
N ALA A 97 14.08 23.33 4.16
CA ALA A 97 14.23 22.47 5.33
C ALA A 97 12.92 21.74 5.66
N ILE A 98 11.79 22.46 5.66
CA ILE A 98 10.46 21.87 5.89
C ILE A 98 10.11 20.89 4.78
N MET A 99 10.32 21.26 3.51
CA MET A 99 10.04 20.36 2.39
C MET A 99 10.92 19.11 2.43
N LYS A 100 12.21 19.24 2.77
CA LYS A 100 13.12 18.11 2.96
C LYS A 100 12.61 17.17 4.06
N TYR A 101 12.17 17.72 5.20
CA TYR A 101 11.57 16.94 6.28
C TYR A 101 10.29 16.22 5.84
N VAL A 102 9.42 16.88 5.08
CA VAL A 102 8.20 16.27 4.53
C VAL A 102 8.56 15.11 3.59
N LEU A 103 9.54 15.30 2.70
CA LEU A 103 9.98 14.25 1.78
C LEU A 103 10.54 13.04 2.55
N THR A 104 11.49 13.24 3.47
CA THR A 104 12.12 12.13 4.20
C THR A 104 11.11 11.42 5.10
N SER A 105 10.32 12.16 5.89
CA SER A 105 9.35 11.56 6.83
C SER A 105 8.24 10.76 6.15
N ARG A 106 7.91 11.06 4.89
CA ARG A 106 6.92 10.31 4.10
C ARG A 106 7.54 9.14 3.35
N SER A 107 8.72 9.33 2.76
CA SER A 107 9.42 8.27 2.03
C SER A 107 9.86 7.13 2.94
N ASP A 108 10.30 7.43 4.18
CA ASP A 108 10.68 6.40 5.17
C ASP A 108 9.52 5.47 5.57
N LEU A 109 8.28 5.80 5.18
CA LEU A 109 7.13 4.94 5.41
C LEU A 109 6.97 3.83 4.37
N ILE A 110 7.63 3.94 3.22
CA ILE A 110 7.53 3.01 2.09
C ILE A 110 8.78 2.13 2.05
N ASP A 111 8.58 0.82 1.96
CA ASP A 111 9.68 -0.13 1.85
C ASP A 111 10.36 0.00 0.49
N SER A 112 11.69 0.19 0.51
CA SER A 112 12.54 0.20 -0.67
C SER A 112 13.86 -0.50 -0.32
N PRO A 113 14.18 -1.66 -0.91
CA PRO A 113 13.46 -2.39 -1.99
C PRO A 113 12.05 -2.92 -1.61
N PRO A 114 11.19 -3.25 -2.59
CA PRO A 114 9.85 -3.79 -2.33
C PRO A 114 9.90 -5.14 -1.60
N THR A 115 8.90 -5.40 -0.76
CA THR A 115 8.90 -6.52 0.19
C THR A 115 7.93 -7.64 -0.19
N TYR A 116 6.63 -7.37 -0.15
CA TYR A 116 5.58 -8.38 -0.35
C TYR A 116 4.86 -8.18 -1.68
N ASN A 117 4.12 -9.19 -2.11
CA ASN A 117 3.12 -9.07 -3.17
C ASN A 117 1.87 -9.89 -2.81
N ALA A 118 0.94 -10.07 -3.75
CA ALA A 118 -0.31 -10.78 -3.48
C ALA A 118 -0.13 -12.26 -3.08
N HIS A 119 0.92 -12.93 -3.55
CA HIS A 119 1.16 -14.35 -3.32
C HIS A 119 2.22 -14.62 -2.24
N TYR A 120 3.18 -13.71 -2.08
CA TYR A 120 4.27 -13.86 -1.13
C TYR A 120 4.06 -12.90 0.06
N GLY A 121 3.65 -13.47 1.19
CA GLY A 121 3.60 -12.79 2.50
C GLY A 121 4.93 -12.76 3.26
N TYR A 122 6.01 -13.18 2.60
CA TYR A 122 7.38 -13.15 3.09
C TYR A 122 8.30 -12.58 2.00
N LYS A 123 9.46 -12.07 2.40
CA LYS A 123 10.48 -11.54 1.47
C LYS A 123 11.03 -12.69 0.63
N SER A 124 10.96 -12.57 -0.69
CA SER A 124 11.47 -13.58 -1.62
C SER A 124 12.10 -12.92 -2.85
N TRP A 125 12.99 -13.64 -3.54
CA TRP A 125 13.60 -13.13 -4.77
C TRP A 125 12.58 -12.95 -5.89
N GLU A 126 11.54 -13.79 -5.93
CA GLU A 126 10.43 -13.67 -6.88
C GLU A 126 9.62 -12.39 -6.63
N ALA A 127 9.29 -12.09 -5.37
CA ALA A 127 8.58 -10.86 -5.02
C ALA A 127 9.37 -9.59 -5.36
N PHE A 128 10.70 -9.65 -5.28
CA PHE A 128 11.59 -8.55 -5.63
C PHE A 128 11.80 -8.39 -7.14
N SER A 129 12.07 -9.48 -7.86
CA SER A 129 12.51 -9.45 -9.27
C SER A 129 11.37 -9.39 -10.28
N ASN A 130 10.19 -9.95 -9.96
CA ASN A 130 9.07 -9.99 -10.88
C ASN A 130 8.27 -8.69 -10.87
N LEU A 131 8.67 -7.76 -11.74
CA LEU A 131 8.02 -6.45 -11.93
C LEU A 131 6.58 -6.55 -12.46
N SER A 132 6.07 -7.73 -12.80
CA SER A 132 4.65 -7.83 -13.18
C SER A 132 3.70 -7.72 -11.98
N TYR A 133 4.20 -7.89 -10.75
CA TYR A 133 3.36 -7.80 -9.55
C TYR A 133 3.26 -6.37 -9.03
N TYR A 134 2.10 -6.01 -8.48
CA TYR A 134 2.02 -4.92 -7.52
C TYR A 134 2.65 -5.35 -6.19
N THR A 135 3.50 -4.49 -5.62
CA THR A 135 4.01 -4.70 -4.26
C THR A 135 2.96 -4.33 -3.21
N ARG A 136 3.12 -4.85 -2.00
CA ARG A 136 2.25 -4.57 -0.85
C ARG A 136 3.09 -4.14 0.35
N VAL A 137 2.63 -3.14 1.07
CA VAL A 137 3.25 -2.67 2.33
C VAL A 137 2.96 -3.63 3.48
N LEU A 138 1.82 -4.33 3.46
CA LEU A 138 1.45 -5.35 4.42
C LEU A 138 1.26 -6.69 3.70
N PRO A 139 1.66 -7.81 4.32
CA PRO A 139 1.47 -9.13 3.73
C PRO A 139 -0.03 -9.46 3.53
N PRO A 140 -0.37 -10.35 2.59
CA PRO A 140 -1.70 -10.94 2.52
C PRO A 140 -2.05 -11.65 3.84
N VAL A 141 -3.35 -11.70 4.15
CA VAL A 141 -3.86 -12.65 5.14
C VAL A 141 -3.57 -14.05 4.60
N ALA A 142 -3.01 -14.92 5.43
CA ALA A 142 -2.67 -16.27 5.02
C ALA A 142 -3.94 -17.10 4.74
N ASP A 143 -3.86 -18.00 3.76
CA ASP A 143 -5.01 -18.79 3.28
C ASP A 143 -5.56 -19.76 4.35
N ASP A 144 -4.73 -20.11 5.33
CA ASP A 144 -5.05 -21.00 6.45
C ASP A 144 -5.65 -20.29 7.68
N CYS A 145 -5.91 -18.98 7.58
CA CYS A 145 -6.55 -18.23 8.65
C CYS A 145 -8.05 -18.57 8.80
N PRO A 146 -8.60 -18.55 10.03
CA PRO A 146 -9.98 -18.99 10.29
C PRO A 146 -11.04 -18.02 9.77
N THR A 147 -10.70 -16.75 9.57
CA THR A 147 -11.60 -15.71 9.03
C THR A 147 -10.90 -14.94 7.92
N ALA A 148 -11.70 -14.30 7.05
CA ALA A 148 -11.20 -13.48 5.95
C ALA A 148 -10.26 -12.32 6.39
N MET A 149 -10.28 -11.92 7.66
CA MET A 149 -9.46 -10.84 8.22
C MET A 149 -8.46 -11.35 9.26
N GLY A 150 -8.11 -12.64 9.22
CA GLY A 150 -7.22 -13.28 10.19
C GLY A 150 -8.03 -14.07 11.23
N VAL A 151 -8.09 -13.59 12.47
CA VAL A 151 -8.82 -14.27 13.58
C VAL A 151 -10.09 -13.54 14.05
N LYS A 152 -10.33 -12.32 13.59
CA LYS A 152 -11.45 -11.48 14.06
C LYS A 152 -12.50 -11.32 12.98
N GLY A 153 -13.76 -11.24 13.42
CA GLY A 153 -14.92 -11.00 12.57
C GLY A 153 -15.65 -12.29 12.21
N LYS A 154 -16.59 -12.17 11.28
CA LYS A 154 -17.33 -13.32 10.76
C LYS A 154 -16.46 -14.06 9.74
N LYS A 155 -16.77 -15.34 9.53
CA LYS A 155 -16.08 -16.20 8.54
C LYS A 155 -16.14 -15.61 7.14
N GLU A 156 -17.32 -15.12 6.76
CA GLU A 156 -17.57 -14.46 5.48
C GLU A 156 -17.72 -12.96 5.67
N LEU A 157 -17.13 -12.19 4.75
CA LEU A 157 -17.32 -10.75 4.66
C LEU A 157 -18.74 -10.43 4.18
N PRO A 158 -19.28 -9.25 4.53
CA PRO A 158 -20.55 -8.81 3.94
C PRO A 158 -20.43 -8.72 2.42
N ALA A 159 -21.51 -9.04 1.72
CA ALA A 159 -21.61 -8.90 0.27
C ALA A 159 -21.24 -7.47 -0.16
N SER A 160 -20.38 -7.36 -1.19
CA SER A 160 -19.85 -6.08 -1.63
C SER A 160 -20.94 -5.16 -2.18
N GLU A 161 -21.99 -5.72 -2.80
CA GLU A 161 -23.13 -4.94 -3.31
C GLU A 161 -23.84 -4.20 -2.16
N VAL A 162 -24.06 -4.87 -1.03
CA VAL A 162 -24.73 -4.26 0.13
C VAL A 162 -23.92 -3.10 0.71
N ILE A 163 -22.59 -3.20 0.72
CA ILE A 163 -21.72 -2.11 1.17
C ILE A 163 -21.81 -0.92 0.22
N VAL A 164 -21.76 -1.17 -1.09
CA VAL A 164 -21.87 -0.14 -2.12
C VAL A 164 -23.22 0.57 -2.02
N GLU A 165 -24.32 -0.18 -1.98
CA GLU A 165 -25.68 0.35 -1.96
C GLU A 165 -25.98 1.17 -0.70
N LYS A 166 -25.55 0.67 0.47
CA LYS A 166 -25.87 1.31 1.74
C LYS A 166 -24.99 2.51 2.06
N PHE A 167 -23.70 2.48 1.69
CA PHE A 167 -22.72 3.43 2.18
C PHE A 167 -22.03 4.27 1.10
N LEU A 168 -21.93 3.80 -0.14
CA LEU A 168 -21.10 4.45 -1.17
C LEU A 168 -21.93 5.08 -2.31
N LEU A 169 -23.14 4.58 -2.58
CA LEU A 169 -23.99 5.16 -3.62
C LEU A 169 -24.39 6.60 -3.28
N ARG A 170 -24.03 7.51 -4.19
CA ARG A 170 -24.33 8.93 -4.09
C ARG A 170 -25.82 9.18 -4.28
N ARG A 171 -26.49 9.70 -3.26
CA ARG A 171 -27.90 10.12 -3.33
C ARG A 171 -28.06 11.56 -3.82
N LYS A 172 -27.21 12.45 -3.32
CA LYS A 172 -27.13 13.86 -3.72
C LYS A 172 -25.68 14.19 -4.03
N PHE A 173 -25.46 15.06 -5.01
CA PHE A 173 -24.12 15.58 -5.27
C PHE A 173 -23.60 16.36 -4.05
N ILE A 174 -22.42 15.96 -3.58
CA ILE A 174 -21.69 16.64 -2.52
C ILE A 174 -20.46 17.25 -3.20
N PRO A 175 -20.43 18.59 -3.43
CA PRO A 175 -19.27 19.25 -3.99
C PRO A 175 -18.09 19.16 -3.01
N ASP A 176 -16.88 19.12 -3.54
CA ASP A 176 -15.67 19.20 -2.71
C ASP A 176 -15.54 20.62 -2.11
N PRO A 177 -15.48 20.76 -0.77
CA PRO A 177 -15.35 22.06 -0.12
C PRO A 177 -14.04 22.79 -0.44
N GLN A 178 -13.01 22.09 -0.95
CA GLN A 178 -11.76 22.73 -1.37
C GLN A 178 -11.85 23.38 -2.77
N GLY A 179 -12.99 23.23 -3.47
CA GLY A 179 -13.22 23.83 -4.78
C GLY A 179 -12.56 23.06 -5.94
N THR A 180 -12.29 21.76 -5.77
CA THR A 180 -11.73 20.91 -6.82
C THR A 180 -12.64 20.86 -8.06
N ASN A 181 -12.07 21.06 -9.24
CA ASN A 181 -12.80 21.10 -10.51
C ASN A 181 -12.55 19.85 -11.38
N LEU A 182 -13.22 19.78 -12.54
CA LEU A 182 -13.07 18.64 -13.46
C LEU A 182 -11.69 18.58 -14.14
N MET A 183 -11.00 19.70 -14.32
CA MET A 183 -9.63 19.68 -14.85
C MET A 183 -8.72 18.88 -13.94
N PHE A 184 -8.83 19.08 -12.63
CA PHE A 184 -8.09 18.28 -11.65
C PHE A 184 -8.49 16.80 -11.70
N ALA A 185 -9.79 16.49 -11.80
CA ALA A 185 -10.26 15.11 -11.89
C ALA A 185 -9.71 14.38 -13.12
N PHE A 186 -9.73 15.01 -14.29
CA PHE A 186 -9.17 14.45 -15.52
C PHE A 186 -7.65 14.36 -15.48
N PHE A 187 -6.98 15.36 -14.89
CA PHE A 187 -5.54 15.29 -14.68
C PHE A 187 -5.18 14.09 -13.79
N ALA A 188 -5.87 13.92 -12.65
CA ALA A 188 -5.66 12.78 -11.76
C ALA A 188 -5.87 11.46 -12.51
N GLN A 189 -6.97 11.33 -13.25
CA GLN A 189 -7.23 10.14 -14.06
C GLN A 189 -6.11 9.90 -15.09
N HIS A 190 -5.76 10.88 -15.91
CA HIS A 190 -4.74 10.74 -16.94
C HIS A 190 -3.37 10.37 -16.34
N PHE A 191 -2.97 11.08 -15.28
CA PHE A 191 -1.70 10.87 -14.59
C PHE A 191 -1.60 9.50 -13.93
N THR A 192 -2.64 9.03 -13.23
CA THR A 192 -2.55 7.76 -12.50
C THR A 192 -2.61 6.53 -13.40
N HIS A 193 -3.28 6.63 -14.56
CA HIS A 193 -3.39 5.52 -15.51
C HIS A 193 -2.08 5.17 -16.24
N GLN A 194 -0.98 5.90 -15.98
CA GLN A 194 0.34 5.49 -16.44
C GLN A 194 0.93 4.36 -15.58
N PHE A 195 0.63 4.31 -14.28
CA PHE A 195 1.15 3.27 -13.37
C PHE A 195 0.06 2.34 -12.79
N PHE A 196 -1.21 2.70 -12.87
CA PHE A 196 -2.34 1.79 -12.57
C PHE A 196 -2.90 1.19 -13.85
N LYS A 197 -2.33 0.05 -14.26
CA LYS A 197 -2.66 -0.68 -15.49
C LYS A 197 -2.79 -2.17 -15.22
N THR A 198 -3.82 -2.56 -14.46
CA THR A 198 -4.04 -3.95 -14.04
C THR A 198 -4.09 -4.91 -15.24
N ASP A 199 -3.37 -6.04 -15.14
CA ASP A 199 -3.45 -7.10 -16.13
C ASP A 199 -4.56 -8.09 -15.80
N HIS A 200 -5.78 -7.75 -16.22
CA HIS A 200 -6.97 -8.58 -16.01
C HIS A 200 -6.87 -10.01 -16.57
N LYS A 201 -5.93 -10.29 -17.50
CA LYS A 201 -5.72 -11.66 -17.99
C LYS A 201 -5.03 -12.55 -16.96
N ARG A 202 -4.11 -11.98 -16.18
CA ARG A 202 -3.36 -12.69 -15.12
C ARG A 202 -4.05 -12.58 -13.76
N GLY A 203 -4.79 -11.50 -13.54
CA GLY A 203 -5.56 -11.26 -12.32
C GLY A 203 -5.26 -9.88 -11.69
N PRO A 204 -5.96 -9.56 -10.59
CA PRO A 204 -5.91 -8.22 -9.97
C PRO A 204 -4.54 -7.86 -9.38
N ALA A 205 -3.69 -8.86 -9.09
CA ALA A 205 -2.37 -8.67 -8.52
C ALA A 205 -1.32 -8.14 -9.50
N PHE A 206 -1.60 -8.18 -10.80
CA PHE A 206 -0.62 -7.96 -11.84
C PHE A 206 -0.81 -6.61 -12.54
N THR A 207 0.29 -6.00 -13.00
CA THR A 207 0.34 -4.77 -13.76
C THR A 207 0.95 -5.00 -15.14
N LYS A 208 0.49 -4.22 -16.12
CA LYS A 208 1.15 -4.06 -17.43
C LYS A 208 2.13 -2.88 -17.45
N GLY A 209 2.08 -1.99 -16.46
CA GLY A 209 2.98 -0.84 -16.34
C GLY A 209 4.26 -1.25 -15.63
N LEU A 210 5.25 -1.74 -16.38
CA LEU A 210 6.49 -2.30 -15.83
C LEU A 210 7.47 -1.22 -15.34
N GLY A 211 7.25 0.05 -15.71
CA GLY A 211 8.01 1.19 -15.21
C GLY A 211 7.70 1.57 -13.76
N HIS A 212 6.59 1.09 -13.18
CA HIS A 212 6.18 1.32 -11.76
C HIS A 212 6.23 2.79 -11.29
N GLY A 213 5.99 3.75 -12.19
CA GLY A 213 6.10 5.15 -11.83
C GLY A 213 5.77 6.12 -12.95
N VAL A 214 6.40 7.29 -12.90
CA VAL A 214 6.18 8.39 -13.84
C VAL A 214 7.15 8.25 -15.01
N ASP A 215 6.82 7.38 -15.96
CA ASP A 215 7.59 7.08 -17.17
C ASP A 215 6.93 7.64 -18.46
N LEU A 216 5.74 8.24 -18.32
CA LEU A 216 4.92 8.76 -19.41
C LEU A 216 4.50 7.69 -20.45
N ASN A 217 4.39 6.41 -20.06
CA ASN A 217 3.97 5.33 -20.97
C ASN A 217 2.52 5.49 -21.50
N HIS A 218 1.68 6.24 -20.79
CA HIS A 218 0.33 6.62 -21.24
C HIS A 218 0.36 7.56 -22.46
N ILE A 219 1.47 8.26 -22.69
CA ILE A 219 1.72 9.11 -23.86
C ILE A 219 2.56 8.35 -24.90
N TYR A 220 3.66 7.74 -24.46
CA TYR A 220 4.66 7.16 -25.36
C TYR A 220 4.47 5.67 -25.67
N GLY A 221 3.56 5.00 -24.98
CA GLY A 221 3.35 3.54 -25.07
C GLY A 221 4.25 2.76 -24.09
N GLU A 222 3.75 1.61 -23.64
CA GLU A 222 4.46 0.69 -22.74
C GLU A 222 5.61 -0.05 -23.45
N THR A 223 5.38 -0.43 -24.71
CA THR A 223 6.32 -1.24 -25.49
C THR A 223 6.99 -0.37 -26.54
N LEU A 224 8.24 -0.72 -26.87
CA LEU A 224 9.01 -0.04 -27.90
C LEU A 224 8.31 -0.09 -29.28
N ASP A 225 7.66 -1.20 -29.60
CA ASP A 225 6.85 -1.35 -30.82
C ASP A 225 5.71 -0.31 -30.87
N ARG A 226 4.96 -0.14 -29.77
CA ARG A 226 3.90 0.88 -29.68
C ARG A 226 4.50 2.28 -29.78
N GLN A 227 5.60 2.54 -29.10
CA GLN A 227 6.30 3.83 -29.16
C GLN A 227 6.73 4.17 -30.58
N HIS A 228 7.31 3.22 -31.32
CA HIS A 228 7.70 3.40 -32.72
C HIS A 228 6.49 3.69 -33.62
N LYS A 229 5.36 3.01 -33.42
CA LYS A 229 4.13 3.28 -34.17
C LYS A 229 3.60 4.70 -33.96
N LEU A 230 3.77 5.27 -32.77
CA LEU A 230 3.33 6.62 -32.40
C LEU A 230 4.28 7.73 -32.89
N ARG A 231 5.57 7.43 -33.11
CA ARG A 231 6.58 8.42 -33.51
C ARG A 231 6.46 8.81 -34.99
N LEU A 232 6.75 10.07 -35.27
CA LEU A 232 6.87 10.60 -36.64
C LEU A 232 8.22 10.26 -37.28
N PHE A 233 9.23 9.96 -36.45
CA PHE A 233 10.64 9.78 -36.85
C PHE A 233 11.26 11.00 -37.55
N LYS A 234 10.72 12.19 -37.29
CA LYS A 234 11.24 13.48 -37.74
C LYS A 234 11.25 14.46 -36.58
N ASP A 235 12.36 15.18 -36.39
CA ASP A 235 12.57 16.19 -35.33
C ASP A 235 12.25 15.72 -33.89
N GLY A 236 12.29 14.40 -33.62
CA GLY A 236 11.88 13.85 -32.32
C GLY A 236 10.37 13.91 -32.03
N LYS A 237 9.52 14.20 -33.02
CA LYS A 237 8.07 14.41 -32.83
C LYS A 237 7.25 13.12 -32.82
N LEU A 238 6.07 13.20 -32.22
CA LEU A 238 4.99 12.22 -32.36
C LEU A 238 4.14 12.52 -33.61
N LYS A 239 3.45 11.50 -34.12
CA LYS A 239 2.44 11.70 -35.17
C LYS A 239 1.28 12.51 -34.62
N TYR A 240 0.70 13.36 -35.46
CA TYR A 240 -0.46 14.20 -35.15
C TYR A 240 -1.34 14.35 -36.38
N GLN A 241 -2.58 14.82 -36.18
CA GLN A 241 -3.52 15.15 -37.25
C GLN A 241 -3.99 16.60 -37.06
N VAL A 242 -4.23 17.30 -38.17
CA VAL A 242 -4.84 18.63 -38.16
C VAL A 242 -6.30 18.42 -38.54
N CYS A 243 -7.20 18.60 -37.58
CA CYS A 243 -8.63 18.61 -37.84
C CYS A 243 -9.03 20.02 -38.29
N ALA A 244 -9.57 20.17 -39.49
CA ALA A 244 -10.28 21.39 -39.87
C ALA A 244 -11.56 21.48 -39.02
N ILE A 245 -11.73 22.61 -38.34
CA ILE A 245 -12.96 22.95 -37.58
C ILE A 245 -13.93 23.62 -38.54
#